data_AF-A0A9Q2QGX0-F1
#
_entry.id   AF-A0A9Q2QGX0-F1
#
_cell.length_a   1.000
_cell.length_b   1.000
_cell.length_c   1.000
_cell.angle_alpha   90.00
_cell.angle_beta   90.00
_cell.angle_gamma   90.00
#
_symmetry.space_group_name_H-M   'P 1'
#
loop_
_entity.id
_entity.type
_entity.pdbx_description
1 polymer ?
#
loop_
_entity_poly.entity_id
_entity_poly.type
_entity_poly.pdbx_seq_one_letter_code
_entity_poly.pdbx_strand_id
1 'polypeptide(L)'
;MTAKFRSLLPPGAFHEERAQEQASAEQIATLDTNMVRKSKNPDTCPAHLLPWLAWEHAVDFWDDNWTEAQKRQVIKDAAYVHQHRGTAGAVRRSLGSVNLPTTVVEWWEDTPRAAPYTFRIEVQSSEGVSDALYHQIRQLTD
;
A
#
# COMPACT_ATOMS: atom_id res chain seq x y z
N MET A 1 10.35 -30.59 -12.44
CA MET A 1 9.76 -31.91 -12.17
C MET A 1 8.25 -31.76 -12.29
N THR A 2 7.64 -32.30 -13.34
CA THR A 2 6.20 -32.24 -13.56
C THR A 2 5.50 -33.02 -12.44
N ALA A 3 4.66 -32.36 -11.65
CA ALA A 3 3.89 -33.02 -10.61
C ALA A 3 3.03 -34.11 -11.26
N LYS A 4 3.16 -35.37 -10.81
CA LYS A 4 2.41 -36.50 -11.36
C LYS A 4 0.93 -36.31 -10.99
N PHE A 5 0.07 -36.18 -12.01
CA PHE A 5 -1.38 -36.06 -11.81
C PHE A 5 -1.92 -37.28 -11.04
N ARG A 6 -2.58 -37.04 -9.91
CA ARG A 6 -3.16 -38.08 -9.05
C ARG A 6 -4.66 -38.17 -9.29
N SER A 7 -5.05 -39.14 -10.11
CA SER A 7 -6.44 -39.45 -10.42
C SER A 7 -7.24 -39.83 -9.17
N LEU A 8 -8.44 -39.28 -9.05
CA LEU A 8 -9.47 -39.61 -8.05
C LEU A 8 -10.38 -40.76 -8.52
N LEU A 9 -10.30 -41.13 -9.80
CA LEU A 9 -11.06 -42.24 -10.37
C LEU A 9 -10.57 -43.59 -9.83
N PRO A 10 -11.48 -44.59 -9.73
CA PRO A 10 -11.11 -45.94 -9.30
C PRO A 10 -10.07 -46.59 -10.23
N PRO A 11 -9.36 -47.64 -9.78
CA PRO A 11 -8.35 -48.33 -10.59
C PRO A 11 -8.87 -48.84 -11.95
N GLY A 12 -10.13 -49.24 -12.03
CA GLY A 12 -10.78 -49.77 -13.24
C GLY A 12 -11.24 -48.73 -14.27
N ALA A 13 -11.02 -47.43 -14.05
CA ALA A 13 -11.42 -46.39 -14.98
C ALA A 13 -10.66 -46.47 -16.33
N PHE A 14 -11.39 -46.22 -17.41
CA PHE A 14 -10.87 -46.24 -18.77
C PHE A 14 -9.86 -45.11 -19.01
N HIS A 15 -9.06 -45.25 -20.07
CA HIS A 15 -8.02 -44.28 -20.40
C HIS A 15 -8.61 -42.89 -20.71
N GLU A 16 -9.73 -42.85 -21.44
CA GLU A 16 -10.42 -41.63 -21.84
C GLU A 16 -11.02 -40.90 -20.63
N GLU A 17 -11.56 -41.64 -19.67
CA GLU A 17 -12.09 -41.08 -18.42
C GLU A 17 -10.98 -40.39 -17.62
N ARG A 18 -9.80 -41.01 -17.52
CA ARG A 18 -8.63 -40.43 -16.86
C ARG A 18 -8.09 -39.21 -17.62
N ALA A 19 -8.07 -39.26 -18.95
CA ALA A 19 -7.65 -38.14 -19.77
C ALA A 19 -8.58 -36.93 -19.59
N GLN A 20 -9.90 -37.16 -19.53
CA GLN A 20 -10.89 -36.12 -19.30
C GLN A 20 -10.80 -35.54 -17.87
N GLU A 21 -10.58 -36.40 -16.87
CA GLU A 21 -10.34 -35.97 -15.49
C GLU A 21 -9.11 -35.06 -15.40
N GLN A 22 -7.99 -35.49 -15.99
CA GLN A 22 -6.74 -34.74 -16.00
C GLN A 22 -6.91 -33.37 -16.68
N ALA A 23 -7.50 -33.34 -17.88
CA ALA A 23 -7.72 -32.10 -18.62
C ALA A 23 -8.59 -31.09 -17.83
N SER A 24 -9.60 -31.58 -17.10
CA SER A 24 -10.51 -30.74 -16.31
C SER A 24 -9.87 -30.26 -15.00
N ALA A 25 -9.11 -31.14 -14.32
CA ALA A 25 -8.54 -30.85 -13.01
C ALA A 25 -7.23 -30.04 -13.07
N GLU A 26 -6.44 -30.19 -14.14
CA GLU A 26 -5.19 -29.43 -14.31
C GLU A 26 -5.45 -27.91 -14.32
N GLN A 27 -6.48 -27.45 -15.02
CA GLN A 27 -6.82 -26.03 -15.05
C GLN A 27 -7.11 -25.48 -13.64
N ILE A 28 -7.84 -26.21 -12.82
CA ILE A 28 -8.15 -25.82 -11.44
C ILE A 28 -6.89 -25.86 -10.57
N ALA A 29 -6.05 -26.89 -10.71
CA ALA A 29 -4.83 -27.05 -9.93
C ALA A 29 -3.77 -25.98 -10.26
N THR A 30 -3.81 -25.40 -11.47
CA THR A 30 -2.92 -24.30 -11.87
C THR A 30 -3.31 -22.94 -11.30
N LEU A 31 -4.53 -22.78 -10.79
CA LEU A 31 -4.96 -21.51 -10.18
C LEU A 31 -4.17 -21.26 -8.89
N ASP A 32 -3.54 -20.10 -8.80
CA ASP A 32 -2.87 -19.67 -7.58
C ASP A 32 -3.91 -19.29 -6.51
N THR A 33 -4.25 -20.26 -5.66
CA THR A 33 -5.18 -20.06 -4.53
C THR A 33 -4.65 -19.05 -3.51
N ASN A 34 -3.35 -18.77 -3.49
CA ASN A 34 -2.78 -17.75 -2.61
C ASN A 34 -3.00 -16.32 -3.13
N MET A 35 -3.54 -16.13 -4.33
CA MET A 35 -3.78 -14.79 -4.90
C MET A 35 -4.61 -13.90 -3.96
N VAL A 36 -5.60 -14.46 -3.26
CA VAL A 36 -6.43 -13.74 -2.28
C VAL A 36 -5.59 -13.22 -1.10
N ARG A 37 -4.62 -14.01 -0.62
CA ARG A 37 -3.70 -13.59 0.45
C ARG A 37 -2.70 -12.57 -0.07
N LYS A 38 -2.21 -12.77 -1.30
CA LYS A 38 -1.25 -11.87 -1.94
C LYS A 38 -1.84 -10.47 -2.12
N SER A 39 -3.08 -10.36 -2.60
CA SER A 39 -3.75 -9.08 -2.83
C SER A 39 -4.01 -8.28 -1.56
N LYS A 40 -4.08 -8.93 -0.39
CA LYS A 40 -4.28 -8.31 0.93
C LYS A 40 -2.99 -7.93 1.66
N ASN A 41 -1.82 -8.20 1.07
CA ASN A 41 -0.53 -7.88 1.68
C ASN A 41 0.19 -6.82 0.83
N PRO A 42 0.52 -5.63 1.39
CA PRO A 42 1.21 -4.57 0.67
C PRO A 42 2.56 -4.96 0.07
N ASP A 43 3.22 -6.03 0.51
CA ASP A 43 4.49 -6.51 -0.06
C ASP A 43 4.31 -7.42 -1.27
N THR A 44 3.23 -8.19 -1.29
CA THR A 44 3.01 -9.23 -2.32
C THR A 44 1.86 -8.92 -3.26
N CYS A 45 1.10 -7.86 -2.99
CA CYS A 45 -0.06 -7.46 -3.79
C CYS A 45 0.41 -7.07 -5.19
N PRO A 46 -0.22 -7.57 -6.28
CA PRO A 46 0.08 -7.12 -7.63
C PRO A 46 -0.05 -5.59 -7.75
N ALA A 47 0.88 -4.94 -8.45
CA ALA A 47 0.96 -3.47 -8.50
C ALA A 47 -0.35 -2.80 -8.98
N HIS A 48 -1.04 -3.41 -9.93
CA HIS A 48 -2.31 -2.92 -10.47
C HIS A 48 -3.48 -2.99 -9.46
N LEU A 49 -3.34 -3.74 -8.36
CA LEU A 49 -4.33 -3.84 -7.29
C LEU A 49 -4.03 -2.92 -6.10
N LEU A 50 -2.84 -2.29 -6.06
CA LEU A 50 -2.45 -1.41 -4.96
C LEU A 50 -3.43 -0.24 -4.70
N PRO A 51 -4.04 0.42 -5.72
CA PRO A 51 -5.03 1.46 -5.47
C PRO A 51 -6.25 0.97 -4.69
N TRP A 52 -6.70 -0.26 -4.97
CA TRP A 52 -7.84 -0.87 -4.26
C TRP A 52 -7.48 -1.27 -2.84
N LEU A 53 -6.24 -1.76 -2.64
CA LEU A 53 -5.74 -2.05 -1.31
C LEU A 53 -5.58 -0.77 -0.49
N ALA A 54 -5.10 0.32 -1.09
CA ALA A 54 -5.02 1.63 -0.45
C ALA A 54 -6.40 2.16 -0.03
N TRP A 55 -7.40 2.01 -0.90
CA TRP A 55 -8.79 2.34 -0.57
C TRP A 55 -9.32 1.53 0.62
N GLU A 56 -9.07 0.22 0.66
CA GLU A 56 -9.45 -0.64 1.79
C GLU A 56 -8.77 -0.23 3.11
N HIS A 57 -7.52 0.23 3.04
CA HIS A 57 -6.77 0.75 4.17
C HIS A 57 -7.09 2.21 4.52
N ALA A 58 -8.08 2.83 3.85
CA ALA A 58 -8.49 4.22 4.05
C ALA A 58 -7.36 5.25 3.93
N VAL A 59 -6.41 5.01 3.01
CA VAL A 59 -5.33 5.95 2.71
C VAL A 59 -5.91 7.31 2.25
N ASP A 60 -5.54 8.38 2.95
CA ASP A 60 -6.14 9.71 2.75
C ASP A 60 -5.72 10.38 1.43
N PHE A 61 -4.47 10.19 0.99
CA PHE A 61 -3.94 10.73 -0.27
C PHE A 61 -3.25 9.65 -1.09
N TRP A 62 -3.55 9.64 -2.39
CA TRP A 62 -3.01 8.67 -3.34
C TRP A 62 -2.61 9.38 -4.64
N ASP A 63 -1.37 9.16 -5.09
CA ASP A 63 -0.88 9.65 -6.37
C ASP A 63 -0.48 8.47 -7.26
N ASP A 64 -1.06 8.43 -8.46
CA ASP A 64 -0.78 7.38 -9.43
C ASP A 64 0.63 7.47 -10.03
N ASN A 65 1.27 8.63 -9.95
CA ASN A 65 2.65 8.84 -10.42
C ASN A 65 3.71 8.37 -9.42
N TRP A 66 3.32 7.99 -8.20
CA TRP A 66 4.24 7.42 -7.23
C TRP A 66 4.89 6.13 -7.71
N THR A 67 6.14 5.95 -7.30
CA THR A 67 6.82 4.65 -7.44
C THR A 67 6.06 3.56 -6.70
N GLU A 68 6.19 2.32 -7.14
CA GLU A 68 5.55 1.19 -6.48
C GLU A 68 5.96 1.08 -5.00
N ALA A 69 7.22 1.39 -4.68
CA ALA A 69 7.72 1.40 -3.31
C ALA A 69 6.99 2.43 -2.43
N GLN A 70 6.77 3.65 -2.93
CA GLN A 70 6.01 4.69 -2.22
C GLN A 70 4.56 4.26 -1.99
N LYS A 71 3.90 3.74 -3.05
CA LYS A 71 2.53 3.22 -2.97
C LYS A 71 2.39 2.15 -1.88
N ARG A 72 3.31 1.18 -1.86
CA ARG A 72 3.33 0.12 -0.84
C ARG A 72 3.61 0.67 0.56
N GLN A 73 4.53 1.62 0.69
CA GLN A 73 4.91 2.20 1.98
C GLN A 73 3.75 2.96 2.62
N VAL A 74 3.03 3.77 1.85
CA VAL A 74 1.87 4.52 2.36
C VAL A 74 0.77 3.58 2.88
N ILE A 75 0.52 2.47 2.19
CA ILE A 75 -0.45 1.46 2.65
C ILE A 75 0.00 0.82 3.98
N LYS A 76 1.30 0.51 4.12
CA LYS A 76 1.85 -0.04 5.37
C LYS A 76 1.76 0.95 6.53
N ASP A 77 1.96 2.22 6.25
CA ASP A 77 1.94 3.28 7.26
C ASP A 77 0.53 3.69 7.69
N ALA A 78 -0.48 3.44 6.85
CA ALA A 78 -1.88 3.82 7.09
C ALA A 78 -2.36 3.43 8.49
N ALA A 79 -2.17 2.17 8.90
CA ALA A 79 -2.63 1.69 10.21
C ALA A 79 -2.04 2.50 11.38
N TYR A 80 -0.74 2.80 11.31
CA TYR A 80 -0.07 3.60 12.34
C TYR A 80 -0.60 5.04 12.35
N VAL A 81 -0.73 5.64 11.17
CA VAL A 81 -1.23 7.02 11.01
C VAL A 81 -2.65 7.14 11.57
N HIS A 82 -3.56 6.24 11.20
CA HIS A 82 -4.93 6.24 11.70
C HIS A 82 -5.00 6.06 13.22
N GLN A 83 -4.20 5.16 13.79
CA GLN A 83 -4.18 4.91 15.24
C GLN A 83 -3.66 6.12 16.05
N HIS A 84 -2.80 6.94 15.45
CA HIS A 84 -2.11 8.04 16.14
C HIS A 84 -2.52 9.43 15.62
N ARG A 85 -3.66 9.56 14.93
CA ARG A 85 -4.15 10.85 14.41
C ARG A 85 -4.17 11.90 15.51
N GLY A 86 -3.77 13.13 15.15
CA GLY A 86 -3.64 14.24 16.08
C GLY A 86 -2.31 14.30 16.85
N THR A 87 -1.40 13.34 16.64
CA THR A 87 -0.04 13.39 17.21
C THR A 87 0.98 13.88 16.18
N ALA A 88 2.05 14.52 16.64
CA ALA A 88 3.17 14.88 15.77
C ALA A 88 3.84 13.65 15.11
N GLY A 89 3.75 12.47 15.75
CA GLY A 89 4.24 11.20 15.18
C GLY A 89 3.46 10.77 13.94
N ALA A 90 2.13 10.90 13.95
CA ALA A 90 1.30 10.64 12.78
C ALA A 90 1.60 11.64 11.65
N VAL A 91 1.68 12.94 11.96
CA VAL A 91 2.02 13.97 10.96
C VAL A 91 3.37 13.68 10.29
N ARG A 92 4.41 13.39 11.09
CA ARG A 92 5.74 13.05 10.55
C ARG A 92 5.71 11.82 9.64
N ARG A 93 4.90 10.80 9.98
CA ARG A 93 4.78 9.59 9.15
C ARG A 93 3.98 9.82 7.87
N SER A 94 2.89 10.59 7.92
CA SER A 94 2.11 10.98 6.73
C SER A 94 2.97 11.75 5.72
N LEU A 95 3.83 12.65 6.20
CA LEU A 95 4.76 13.41 5.38
C LEU A 95 5.88 12.56 4.77
N GLY A 96 6.10 11.33 5.23
CA GLY A 96 7.09 10.41 4.64
C GLY A 96 6.79 10.01 3.18
N SER A 97 5.56 10.23 2.71
CA SER A 97 5.18 10.08 1.30
C SER A 97 5.68 11.22 0.41
N VAL A 98 6.00 12.38 1.00
CA VAL A 98 6.55 13.54 0.31
C VAL A 98 8.04 13.30 0.08
N ASN A 99 8.49 13.35 -1.18
CA ASN A 99 9.88 13.06 -1.56
C ASN A 99 10.85 14.23 -1.26
N LEU A 100 10.61 14.98 -0.18
CA LEU A 100 11.39 16.13 0.24
C LEU A 100 11.69 16.06 1.73
N PRO A 101 12.84 16.54 2.20
CA PRO A 101 13.10 16.65 3.63
C PRO A 101 12.06 17.56 4.27
N THR A 102 11.28 17.00 5.18
CA THR A 102 10.25 17.73 5.94
C THR A 102 10.57 17.70 7.44
N THR A 103 10.38 18.84 8.10
CA THR A 103 10.51 18.95 9.55
C THR A 103 9.22 19.53 10.12
N VAL A 104 8.65 18.84 11.11
CA VAL A 104 7.48 19.33 11.86
C VAL A 104 8.00 20.06 13.09
N VAL A 105 7.74 21.37 13.15
CA VAL A 105 8.10 22.25 14.27
C VAL A 105 6.84 22.62 15.03
N GLU A 106 6.80 22.28 16.31
CA GLU A 106 5.65 22.61 17.17
C GLU A 106 5.72 24.06 17.68
N TRP A 107 4.57 24.67 17.99
CA TRP A 107 4.50 26.08 18.42
C TRP A 107 5.42 26.47 19.59
N TRP A 108 5.74 25.51 20.46
CA TRP A 108 6.58 25.71 21.64
C TRP A 108 8.09 25.60 21.34
N GLU A 109 8.46 25.00 20.21
CA GLU A 109 9.83 24.91 19.69
C GLU A 109 10.25 26.17 18.92
N ASP A 110 9.29 26.98 18.49
CA ASP A 110 9.54 28.20 17.73
C ASP A 110 10.09 29.35 18.61
N THR A 111 10.87 30.24 18.00
CA THR A 111 11.48 31.40 18.67
C THR A 111 11.28 32.68 17.86
N PRO A 112 10.35 33.58 18.24
CA PRO A 112 9.48 33.53 19.42
C PRO A 112 8.40 32.45 19.32
N ARG A 113 7.86 32.00 20.46
CA ARG A 113 6.81 30.98 20.49
C ARG A 113 5.60 31.40 19.64
N ALA A 114 5.13 30.47 18.81
CA ALA A 114 3.95 30.68 17.97
C ALA A 114 2.65 30.55 18.80
N ALA A 115 1.50 30.74 18.13
CA ALA A 115 0.20 30.59 18.77
C ALA A 115 0.00 29.16 19.31
N PRO A 116 -0.55 28.98 20.53
CA PRO A 116 -0.82 27.66 21.08
C PRO A 116 -1.66 26.79 20.14
N TYR A 117 -1.40 25.48 20.15
CA TYR A 117 -2.09 24.48 19.31
C TYR A 117 -1.84 24.64 17.81
N THR A 118 -0.72 25.24 17.43
CA THR A 118 -0.27 25.32 16.04
C THR A 118 1.03 24.55 15.83
N PHE A 119 1.30 24.21 14.59
CA PHE A 119 2.59 23.69 14.15
C PHE A 119 2.84 24.19 12.73
N ARG A 120 4.10 24.19 12.32
CA ARG A 120 4.48 24.47 10.93
C ARG A 120 5.32 23.33 10.39
N ILE A 121 5.19 23.12 9.09
CA ILE A 121 5.96 22.13 8.36
C ILE A 121 6.98 22.90 7.54
N GLU A 122 8.26 22.67 7.84
CA GLU A 122 9.35 23.14 6.99
C GLU A 122 9.61 22.09 5.92
N VAL A 123 9.63 22.53 4.66
CA VAL A 123 9.93 21.67 3.51
C VAL A 123 11.18 22.23 2.85
N GLN A 124 12.23 21.43 2.77
CA GLN A 124 13.45 21.83 2.06
C GLN A 124 13.33 21.39 0.60
N SER A 125 13.43 22.34 -0.32
CA SER A 125 13.40 22.09 -1.77
C SER A 125 14.51 22.88 -2.45
N SER A 126 15.18 22.26 -3.42
CA SER A 126 16.14 22.92 -4.31
C SER A 126 15.46 23.73 -5.42
N GLU A 127 14.20 23.42 -5.71
CA GLU A 127 13.36 24.10 -6.71
C GLU A 127 12.25 24.91 -6.02
N GLY A 128 11.64 25.85 -6.75
CA GLY A 128 10.50 26.60 -6.23
C GLY A 128 9.36 25.67 -5.79
N VAL A 129 8.77 25.94 -4.63
CA VAL A 129 7.61 25.17 -4.12
C VAL A 129 6.43 25.39 -5.07
N SER A 130 5.95 24.31 -5.68
CA SER A 130 4.77 24.36 -6.54
C SER A 130 3.49 24.38 -5.69
N ASP A 131 2.43 24.96 -6.26
CA ASP A 131 1.09 24.95 -5.64
C ASP A 131 0.57 23.52 -5.40
N ALA A 132 0.91 22.60 -6.31
CA ALA A 132 0.59 21.18 -6.18
C ALA A 132 1.23 20.54 -4.93
N LEU A 133 2.50 20.87 -4.64
CA LEU A 133 3.19 20.36 -3.46
C LEU A 133 2.58 20.92 -2.16
N TYR A 134 2.21 22.21 -2.16
CA TYR A 134 1.52 22.82 -1.03
C TYR A 134 0.19 22.12 -0.74
N HIS A 135 -0.64 21.91 -1.78
CA HIS A 135 -1.92 21.21 -1.64
C HIS A 135 -1.76 19.75 -1.20
N GLN A 136 -0.75 19.05 -1.71
CA GLN A 136 -0.43 17.69 -1.30
C GLN A 136 -0.10 17.62 0.20
N ILE A 137 0.78 18.50 0.70
CA ILE A 137 1.15 18.54 2.12
C ILE A 137 -0.08 18.87 2.97
N ARG A 138 -0.92 19.81 2.51
CA ARG A 138 -2.14 20.17 3.22
C ARG A 138 -3.07 18.95 3.37
N GLN A 139 -3.32 18.21 2.29
CA GLN A 139 -4.15 17.01 2.31
C GLN A 139 -3.61 15.90 3.23
N LEU A 140 -2.29 15.76 3.35
CA LEU A 140 -1.67 14.78 4.26
C LEU A 140 -1.76 15.18 5.75
N THR A 141 -2.14 16.42 6.04
CA THR A 141 -2.10 17.00 7.40
C THR A 141 -3.47 17.40 7.95
N ASP A 142 -4.49 17.43 7.08
CA ASP A 142 -5.90 17.62 7.44
C ASP A 142 -6.55 16.33 7.97
#